data_AF-A0A832GD42-F1
#
_entry.id   AF-A0A832GD42-F1
#
_cell.length_a   1.000
_cell.length_b   1.000
_cell.length_c   1.000
_cell.angle_alpha   90.00
_cell.angle_beta   90.00
_cell.angle_gamma   90.00
#
_symmetry.space_group_name_H-M   'P 1'
#
loop_
_entity.id
_entity.type
_entity.pdbx_description
1 polymer ?
#
loop_
_entity_poly.entity_id
_entity_poly.type
_entity_poly.pdbx_seq_one_letter_code
_entity_poly.pdbx_strand_id
1 'polypeptide(L)' 'MLVGCLVQNPANPGQWGLKNCTQEHWILTRPDGTSVGVPPQKSASVLAGAKITIGNVELSFVN' A
#
# COMPACT_ATOMS: atom_id res chain seq x y z
N MET A 1 -12.87 12.42 1.04
CA MET A 1 -12.25 11.51 2.01
C MET A 1 -10.86 11.16 1.50
N LEU A 2 -9.82 11.35 2.32
CA LEU A 2 -8.46 10.96 1.95
C LEU A 2 -8.28 9.48 2.26
N VAL A 3 -7.99 8.67 1.23
CA VAL A 3 -7.82 7.22 1.38
C VAL A 3 -6.35 6.90 1.65
N GLY A 4 -5.44 7.41 0.82
CA GLY A 4 -4.01 7.23 1.03
C GLY A 4 -3.16 8.37 0.52
N CYS A 5 -1.90 8.38 0.94
CA CYS A 5 -0.88 9.33 0.49
C CYS A 5 0.33 8.59 -0.07
N LEU A 6 0.81 9.04 -1.22
CA LEU A 6 2.10 8.61 -1.74
C LEU A 6 3.21 9.28 -0.90
N VAL A 7 4.10 8.47 -0.34
CA VAL A 7 5.20 8.93 0.53
C VAL A 7 6.51 8.29 0.09
N GLN A 8 7.62 9.02 0.21
CA GLN A 8 8.94 8.43 0.01
C GLN A 8 9.39 7.76 1.30
N ASN A 9 10.09 6.63 1.17
CA ASN A 9 10.80 6.02 2.29
C ASN A 9 11.98 6.93 2.68
N PRO A 10 12.03 7.49 3.90
CA PRO A 10 13.12 8.37 4.32
C PRO A 10 14.50 7.69 4.30
N ALA A 11 14.55 6.37 4.51
CA ALA A 11 15.78 5.59 4.47
C ALA A 11 16.20 5.22 3.04
N ASN A 12 15.27 5.25 2.08
CA ASN A 12 15.53 5.00 0.67
C ASN A 12 14.61 5.86 -0.21
N PRO A 13 14.98 7.11 -0.53
CA PRO A 13 14.11 8.07 -1.22
C PRO A 13 13.66 7.62 -2.63
N GLY A 14 14.35 6.66 -3.25
CA GLY A 14 13.94 6.06 -4.53
C GLY A 14 12.77 5.09 -4.39
N GLN A 15 12.43 4.66 -3.18
CA GLN A 15 11.33 3.76 -2.89
C GLN A 15 10.11 4.54 -2.41
N TRP A 16 8.99 4.35 -3.13
CA TRP A 16 7.71 4.90 -2.77
C TRP A 16 6.88 3.93 -1.93
N GLY A 17 6.06 4.50 -1.06
CA GLY A 17 5.04 3.80 -0.28
C GLY A 17 3.68 4.48 -0.40
N LEU A 18 2.61 3.70 -0.26
CA LEU A 18 1.26 4.21 -0.10
C LEU A 18 0.88 4.11 1.38
N LYS A 19 0.76 5.26 2.05
CA LYS A 19 0.35 5.34 3.45
C LYS A 19 -1.17 5.20 3.56
N ASN A 20 -1.62 4.35 4.48
CA ASN A 20 -3.01 4.21 4.87
C ASN A 20 -3.45 5.41 5.72
N CYS A 21 -4.29 6.28 5.14
CA CYS A 21 -4.84 7.45 5.81
C CYS A 21 -6.28 7.23 6.30
N THR A 22 -6.81 6.01 6.17
CA THR A 22 -8.12 5.60 6.68
C THR A 22 -8.03 5.02 8.09
N GLN A 23 -9.18 4.72 8.69
CA GLN A 23 -9.28 3.97 9.94
C GLN A 23 -9.43 2.45 9.71
N GLU A 24 -9.52 2.02 8.45
CA GLU A 24 -9.69 0.63 8.08
C GLU A 24 -8.34 -0.06 7.87
N HIS A 25 -8.31 -1.38 8.07
CA HIS A 25 -7.14 -2.18 7.69
C HIS A 25 -7.18 -2.46 6.20
N TRP A 26 -6.05 -2.26 5.52
CA TRP A 26 -5.89 -2.74 4.15
C TRP A 26 -5.16 -4.06 4.12
N ILE A 27 -5.25 -4.75 2.99
CA ILE A 27 -4.43 -5.94 2.70
C ILE A 27 -3.52 -5.62 1.53
N LEU A 28 -2.21 -5.71 1.72
CA LEU A 28 -1.22 -5.70 0.65
C LEU A 28 -0.93 -7.15 0.24
N THR A 29 -1.22 -7.49 -1.01
CA THR A 29 -0.82 -8.73 -1.65
C THR A 29 0.44 -8.45 -2.47
N ARG A 30 1.54 -9.13 -2.13
CA ARG A 30 2.81 -9.02 -2.84
C ARG A 30 2.79 -9.82 -4.15
N PRO A 31 3.75 -9.59 -5.07
CA PRO A 31 3.84 -10.35 -6.31
C PRO A 31 4.01 -11.86 -6.13
N ASP A 32 4.57 -12.29 -4.99
CA ASP A 32 4.73 -13.69 -4.60
C ASP A 32 3.44 -14.33 -4.05
N GLY A 33 2.33 -13.59 -4.01
CA GLY A 33 1.04 -14.01 -3.48
C GLY A 33 0.90 -13.86 -1.95
N THR A 34 1.97 -13.50 -1.23
CA THR A 34 1.88 -13.29 0.23
C THR A 34 1.06 -12.05 0.56
N SER A 35 0.21 -12.16 1.58
CA SER A 35 -0.64 -11.06 2.04
C SER A 35 -0.17 -10.54 3.39
N VAL A 36 -0.14 -9.22 3.55
CA VAL A 36 0.14 -8.56 4.84
C VAL A 36 -0.85 -7.44 5.10
N GLY A 37 -1.27 -7.31 6.36
CA GLY A 37 -2.11 -6.21 6.79
C GLY A 37 -1.35 -4.88 6.75
N VAL A 38 -2.05 -3.83 6.34
CA VAL A 38 -1.57 -2.44 6.39
C VAL A 38 -2.52 -1.67 7.32
N PRO A 39 -2.20 -1.61 8.63
CA PRO A 39 -3.02 -0.88 9.59
C PRO A 39 -3.10 0.63 9.27
N PRO A 40 -4.07 1.34 9.88
CA PRO A 40 -4.11 2.79 9.86
C PRO A 40 -2.74 3.42 10.16
N GLN A 41 -2.39 4.46 9.40
CA GLN A 41 -1.13 5.21 9.50
C GLN A 41 0.15 4.42 9.16
N LYS A 42 0.05 3.17 8.68
CA LYS A 42 1.18 2.41 8.14
C LYS A 42 1.25 2.53 6.62
N SER A 43 2.40 2.19 6.05
CA SER A 43 2.65 2.28 4.61
C SER A 43 2.84 0.91 3.99
N ALA A 44 2.23 0.70 2.83
CA ALA A 44 2.53 -0.40 1.94
C ALA A 44 3.60 0.03 0.93
N SER A 45 4.54 -0.87 0.61
CA SER A 45 5.50 -0.64 -0.47
C SER A 45 4.81 -0.64 -1.82
N VAL A 46 5.10 0.36 -2.65
CA VAL A 46 4.64 0.40 -4.04
C VAL A 46 5.64 -0.42 -4.87
N LEU A 47 5.23 -1.63 -5.26
CA LEU A 47 6.04 -2.57 -6.03
C LEU A 47 5.23 -3.05 -7.22
N ALA A 48 5.84 -3.15 -8.40
CA ALA A 48 5.17 -3.67 -9.58
C ALA A 48 4.62 -5.08 -9.33
N GLY A 49 3.37 -5.33 -9.72
CA GLY A 49 2.67 -6.60 -9.49
C GLY A 49 2.07 -6.75 -8.09
N ALA A 50 2.29 -5.81 -7.16
CA ALA A 50 1.62 -5.80 -5.88
C ALA A 50 0.21 -5.21 -6.00
N LYS A 51 -0.67 -5.65 -5.10
CA LYS A 51 -2.07 -5.22 -5.02
C LYS A 51 -2.42 -4.76 -3.62
N ILE A 52 -3.26 -3.74 -3.48
CA ILE A 52 -3.81 -3.30 -2.21
C ILE A 52 -5.33 -3.42 -2.26
N THR A 53 -5.90 -4.17 -1.32
CA THR A 53 -7.35 -4.25 -1.10
C THR A 53 -7.75 -3.29 0.00
N ILE A 54 -8.67 -2.37 -0.32
CA ILE A 54 -9.25 -1.37 0.58
C ILE A 54 -10.76 -1.59 0.58
N GLY A 55 -11.28 -2.23 1.63
CA GLY A 55 -12.68 -2.66 1.65
C GLY A 55 -12.98 -3.59 0.48
N ASN A 56 -13.81 -3.14 -0.46
CA ASN A 56 -14.19 -3.86 -1.68
C ASN A 56 -13.48 -3.36 -2.95
N VAL A 57 -12.51 -2.44 -2.82
CA VAL A 57 -11.73 -1.90 -3.94
C VAL A 57 -10.35 -2.55 -3.97
N GLU A 58 -9.92 -2.99 -5.15
CA GLU A 58 -8.56 -3.47 -5.38
C GLU A 58 -7.78 -2.44 -6.23
N LEU A 59 -6.60 -2.07 -5.76
CA LEU A 59 -5.62 -1.26 -6.47
C LEU A 59 -4.47 -2.16 -6.91
N SER A 60 -4.06 -2.08 -8.18
CA SER A 60 -2.92 -2.83 -8.71
C SER A 60 -1.82 -1.86 -9.15
N PHE A 61 -0.57 -2.14 -8.79
CA PHE A 61 0.58 -1.38 -9.26
C PHE A 61 1.13 -2.02 -10.53
N VAL A 62 1.02 -1.29 -11.64
CA VAL A 62 1.56 -1.68 -12.95
C VAL A 62 2.79 -0.83 -13.29
N ASN A 63 3.68 -1.37 -14.12
CA ASN A 63 4.84 -0.65 -14.68
C ASN A 63 4.55 -0.27 -16.12
#